data_AF-A0A519QBS1-F1
#
_entry.id   AF-A0A519QBS1-F1
#
_cell.length_a   1.000
_cell.length_b   1.000
_cell.length_c   1.000
_cell.angle_alpha   90.00
_cell.angle_beta   90.00
_cell.angle_gamma   90.00
#
_symmetry.space_group_name_H-M   'P 1'
#
loop_
_entity.id
_entity.type
_entity.pdbx_description
1 polymer ?
#
loop_
_entity_poly.entity_id
_entity_poly.type
_entity_poly.pdbx_seq_one_letter_code
_entity_poly.pdbx_strand_id
1 'polypeptide(L)'
;RTEAGAGAVRVNEAVLARYLALANQLAEEGATPPSADGLLALRGVLDMTDEDGDDAEVRAPIEAAIAATVEAALDALKTSRRREGEQLEPVIIGFVDRVEQLTRDAEGGVAPSSANWFARAR
;
A
#
# COMPACT_ATOMS: atom_id res chain seq x y z
N ARG A 1 20.48 15.10 43.06
CA ARG A 1 19.47 14.01 42.99
C ARG A 1 18.86 14.10 41.61
N THR A 2 19.38 13.32 40.68
CA THR A 2 18.89 13.22 39.31
C THR A 2 17.79 12.16 39.29
N GLU A 3 16.54 12.59 39.20
CA GLU A 3 15.44 11.72 38.79
C GLU A 3 15.53 11.61 37.26
N ALA A 4 16.25 10.59 36.79
CA ALA A 4 16.13 10.12 35.42
C ALA A 4 14.81 9.37 35.34
N GLY A 5 13.96 9.75 34.38
CA GLY A 5 12.69 9.09 34.09
C GLY A 5 12.92 7.60 33.98
N ALA A 6 12.35 6.83 34.91
CA ALA A 6 12.38 5.39 34.85
C ALA A 6 11.40 4.97 33.75
N GLY A 7 11.87 4.90 32.51
CA GLY A 7 11.15 4.23 31.43
C GLY A 7 10.70 2.87 31.94
N ALA A 8 9.42 2.54 31.74
CA ALA A 8 8.82 1.34 32.30
C ALA A 8 9.53 0.10 31.73
N VAL A 9 10.48 -0.45 32.50
CA VAL A 9 11.22 -1.65 32.13
C VAL A 9 10.22 -2.79 31.95
N ARG A 10 10.15 -3.34 30.74
CA ARG A 10 9.28 -4.48 30.42
C ARG A 10 10.13 -5.71 30.15
N VAL A 11 9.70 -6.84 30.70
CA VAL A 11 10.32 -8.14 30.40
C VAL A 11 9.57 -8.78 29.24
N ASN A 12 10.31 -9.20 28.20
CA ASN A 12 9.78 -10.01 27.12
C ASN A 12 9.73 -11.49 27.54
N GLU A 13 8.62 -11.90 28.13
CA GLU A 13 8.40 -13.26 28.64
C GLU A 13 8.62 -14.35 27.56
N ALA A 14 8.26 -14.06 26.31
CA ALA A 14 8.42 -15.02 25.22
C ALA A 14 9.89 -15.26 24.87
N VAL A 15 10.72 -14.22 24.90
CA VAL A 15 12.18 -14.32 24.69
C VAL A 15 12.83 -15.01 25.89
N LEU A 16 12.45 -14.60 27.11
CA LEU A 16 12.96 -15.19 28.36
C LEU A 16 12.69 -16.69 28.42
N ALA A 17 11.48 -17.13 28.10
CA ALA A 17 11.11 -18.55 28.09
C ALA A 17 11.97 -19.38 27.11
N ARG A 18 12.31 -18.83 25.94
CA ARG A 18 13.21 -19.52 24.99
C ARG A 18 14.63 -19.67 25.53
N TYR A 19 15.17 -18.62 26.15
CA TYR A 19 16.50 -18.69 26.76
C TYR A 19 16.53 -19.65 27.96
N LEU A 20 15.49 -19.66 28.78
CA LEU A 20 15.35 -20.62 29.88
C LEU A 20 15.33 -22.07 29.40
N ALA A 21 14.56 -22.36 28.35
CA ALA A 21 14.52 -23.70 27.78
C ALA A 21 15.90 -24.18 27.28
N LEU A 22 16.61 -23.30 26.57
CA LEU A 22 17.96 -23.61 26.07
C LEU A 22 18.98 -23.75 27.21
N ALA A 23 18.91 -22.88 28.22
CA ALA A 23 19.77 -22.93 29.39
C ALA A 23 19.60 -24.24 30.17
N ASN A 24 18.37 -24.74 30.29
CA ASN A 24 18.10 -26.03 30.94
C ASN A 24 18.68 -27.21 30.14
N GLN A 25 18.55 -27.20 28.80
CA GLN A 25 19.17 -28.23 27.95
C GLN A 25 20.69 -28.27 28.10
N LEU A 26 21.34 -27.10 28.07
CA LEU A 26 22.78 -27.01 28.26
C LEU A 26 23.20 -27.46 29.66
N ALA A 27 22.39 -27.19 30.68
CA ALA A 27 22.66 -27.65 32.04
C ALA A 27 22.59 -29.17 32.16
N GLU A 28 21.65 -29.82 31.45
CA GLU A 28 21.59 -31.29 31.35
C GLU A 28 22.83 -31.88 30.66
N GLU A 29 23.43 -31.15 29.71
CA GLU A 29 24.70 -31.50 29.05
C GLU A 29 25.95 -31.19 29.91
N GLY A 30 25.77 -30.67 31.13
CA GLY A 30 26.84 -30.42 32.10
C GLY A 30 27.34 -28.98 32.16
N ALA A 31 26.70 -28.02 31.45
CA ALA A 31 27.01 -26.60 31.59
C ALA A 31 26.48 -26.03 32.90
N THR A 32 27.11 -24.99 33.43
CA THR A 32 26.60 -24.28 34.60
C THR A 32 25.37 -23.44 34.22
N PRO A 33 24.23 -23.55 34.93
CA PRO A 33 23.05 -22.73 34.67
C PRO A 33 23.36 -21.21 34.79
N PRO A 34 22.80 -20.37 33.90
CA PRO A 34 22.94 -18.93 34.01
C PRO A 34 22.19 -18.37 35.22
N SER A 35 22.67 -17.25 35.77
CA SER A 35 21.98 -16.54 36.84
C SER A 35 20.74 -15.80 36.31
N ALA A 36 19.79 -15.50 37.19
CA ALA A 36 18.59 -14.72 36.84
C ALA A 36 18.95 -13.35 36.24
N ASP A 37 19.93 -12.65 36.84
CA ASP A 37 20.45 -11.38 36.32
C ASP A 37 21.11 -11.56 34.93
N GLY A 38 21.85 -12.67 34.75
CA GLY A 38 22.45 -13.01 33.46
C GLY A 38 21.42 -13.25 32.35
N LEU A 39 20.27 -13.85 32.68
CA LEU A 39 19.16 -14.03 31.73
C LEU A 39 18.45 -12.72 31.41
N LEU A 40 18.25 -11.85 32.40
CA LEU A 40 17.62 -10.54 32.20
C LEU A 40 18.50 -9.60 31.37
N ALA A 41 19.82 -9.67 31.52
CA ALA A 41 20.77 -8.89 30.74
C ALA A 41 20.86 -9.30 29.25
N LEU A 42 20.25 -10.42 28.84
CA LEU A 42 20.28 -10.87 27.45
C LEU A 42 19.48 -9.92 26.55
N ARG A 43 20.04 -9.65 25.37
CA ARG A 43 19.43 -8.79 24.36
C ARG A 43 18.01 -9.25 24.05
N GLY A 44 17.05 -8.34 24.22
CA GLY A 44 15.64 -8.57 23.96
C GLY A 44 14.85 -9.23 25.09
N VAL A 45 15.48 -9.51 26.26
CA VAL A 45 14.76 -9.95 27.47
C VAL A 45 14.27 -8.76 28.27
N LEU A 46 15.18 -7.85 28.64
CA LEU A 46 14.80 -6.52 29.11
C LEU A 46 14.59 -5.62 27.90
N ASP A 47 13.35 -5.16 27.76
CA ASP A 47 12.96 -4.16 26.79
C ASP A 47 12.76 -2.85 27.55
N MET A 48 13.61 -1.87 27.27
CA MET A 48 13.31 -0.51 27.66
C MET A 48 12.31 -0.03 26.62
N THR A 49 11.03 0.04 26.98
CA THR A 49 10.07 0.67 26.09
C THR A 49 10.50 2.12 25.94
N ASP A 50 11.00 2.45 24.76
CA ASP A 50 11.12 3.83 24.32
C ASP A 50 9.69 4.38 24.31
N GLU A 51 9.32 5.14 25.35
CA GLU A 51 8.10 5.95 25.33
C GLU A 51 8.13 6.93 24.14
N ASP A 52 9.30 7.15 23.54
CA ASP A 52 9.53 7.94 22.32
C ASP A 52 8.69 7.46 21.11
N GLY A 53 8.22 6.20 21.10
CA GLY A 53 7.36 5.67 20.05
C GLY A 53 5.92 6.19 20.07
N ASP A 54 5.46 6.77 21.17
CA ASP A 54 4.09 7.29 21.36
C ASP A 54 4.06 8.79 21.70
N ASP A 55 5.15 9.51 21.42
CA ASP A 55 5.16 10.95 21.56
C ASP A 55 4.23 11.58 20.50
N ALA A 56 3.05 11.98 20.96
CA ALA A 56 2.03 12.63 20.15
C ALA A 56 2.58 13.88 19.44
N GLU A 57 3.56 14.57 20.02
CA GLU A 57 4.20 15.74 19.39
C GLU A 57 5.06 15.35 18.18
N VAL A 58 5.65 14.15 18.18
CA VAL A 58 6.41 13.61 17.05
C VAL A 58 5.49 13.04 15.96
N ARG A 59 4.38 12.42 16.34
CA ARG A 59 3.42 11.81 15.40
C ARG A 59 2.55 12.83 14.68
N ALA A 60 2.07 13.86 15.38
CA ALA A 60 1.17 14.88 14.83
C ALA A 60 1.66 15.52 13.50
N PRO A 61 2.93 15.96 13.35
CA PRO A 61 3.40 16.53 12.08
C PRO A 61 3.45 15.50 10.94
N ILE A 62 3.74 14.23 11.25
CA ILE A 62 3.77 13.15 10.27
C ILE A 62 2.36 12.86 9.76
N GLU A 63 1.40 12.74 10.67
CA GLU A 63 -0.02 12.51 10.34
C GLU A 63 -0.59 13.67 9.51
N ALA A 64 -0.26 14.91 9.87
CA ALA A 64 -0.66 16.08 9.11
C ALA A 64 -0.07 16.09 7.69
N ALA A 65 1.21 15.72 7.53
CA ALA A 65 1.85 15.61 6.22
C ALA A 65 1.22 14.48 5.37
N ILE A 66 0.90 13.34 5.98
CA ILE A 66 0.19 12.24 5.30
C ILE A 66 -1.19 12.72 4.83
N ALA A 67 -1.97 13.36 5.69
CA ALA A 67 -3.29 13.87 5.32
C ALA A 67 -3.23 14.87 4.16
N ALA A 68 -2.30 15.84 4.24
CA ALA A 68 -2.11 16.83 3.19
C ALA A 68 -1.70 16.22 1.85
N THR A 69 -0.81 15.23 1.85
CA THR A 69 -0.38 14.56 0.61
C THR A 69 -1.47 13.71 -0.01
N VAL A 70 -2.30 13.05 0.81
CA VAL A 70 -3.45 12.29 0.33
C VAL A 70 -4.48 13.22 -0.32
N GLU A 71 -4.79 14.35 0.32
CA GLU A 71 -5.72 15.35 -0.23
C GLU A 71 -5.23 15.89 -1.58
N ALA A 72 -3.96 16.30 -1.66
CA ALA A 72 -3.34 16.75 -2.91
C ALA A 72 -3.38 15.67 -4.01
N ALA A 73 -3.16 14.40 -3.67
CA ALA A 73 -3.22 13.29 -4.61
C ALA A 73 -4.65 13.07 -5.15
N LEU A 74 -5.67 13.18 -4.29
CA LEU A 74 -7.07 13.05 -4.70
C LEU A 74 -7.50 14.19 -5.62
N ASP A 75 -7.08 15.43 -5.34
CA ASP A 75 -7.36 16.58 -6.20
C ASP A 75 -6.67 16.47 -7.57
N ALA A 76 -5.43 16.00 -7.58
CA ALA A 76 -4.70 15.72 -8.82
C ALA A 76 -5.40 14.63 -9.65
N LEU A 77 -5.85 13.55 -9.00
CA LEU A 77 -6.57 12.46 -9.66
C LEU A 77 -7.91 12.95 -10.24
N LYS A 78 -8.69 13.71 -9.48
CA LYS A 78 -9.95 14.31 -9.95
C LYS A 78 -9.72 15.19 -11.18
N THR A 79 -8.69 16.03 -11.14
CA THR A 79 -8.32 16.91 -12.25
C THR A 79 -7.91 16.11 -13.49
N SER A 80 -7.09 15.08 -13.31
CA SER A 80 -6.66 14.18 -14.39
C SER A 80 -7.85 13.48 -15.06
N ARG A 81 -8.78 12.93 -14.27
CA ARG A 81 -9.98 12.25 -14.78
C ARG A 81 -10.92 13.18 -15.53
N ARG A 82 -11.11 14.41 -15.03
CA ARG A 82 -11.90 15.41 -15.76
C ARG A 82 -11.27 15.75 -17.11
N ARG A 83 -9.96 15.99 -17.13
CA ARG A 83 -9.21 16.29 -18.36
C ARG A 83 -9.21 15.13 -19.35
N GLU A 84 -9.17 13.89 -18.86
CA GLU A 84 -9.34 12.69 -19.68
C GLU A 84 -10.74 12.65 -20.31
N GLY A 85 -11.79 12.87 -19.51
CA GLY A 85 -13.16 12.95 -20.00
C GLY A 85 -13.36 14.01 -21.08
N GLU A 86 -12.87 15.23 -20.85
CA GLU A 86 -12.90 16.35 -21.83
C GLU A 86 -12.19 16.00 -23.14
N GLN A 87 -11.16 15.16 -23.10
CA GLN A 87 -10.44 14.69 -24.30
C GLN A 87 -11.15 13.53 -25.01
N LEU A 88 -11.77 12.61 -24.26
CA LEU A 88 -12.44 11.43 -24.79
C LEU A 88 -13.82 11.76 -25.38
N GLU A 89 -14.53 12.73 -24.82
CA GLU A 89 -15.87 13.12 -25.24
C GLU A 89 -16.00 13.35 -26.77
N PRO A 90 -15.20 14.23 -27.42
CA PRO A 90 -15.33 14.44 -28.87
C PRO A 90 -14.96 13.20 -29.69
N VAL A 91 -14.07 12.33 -29.18
CA VAL A 91 -13.67 11.09 -29.88
C VAL A 91 -14.82 10.10 -29.87
N ILE A 92 -15.44 9.89 -28.72
CA ILE A 92 -16.56 8.96 -28.56
C ILE A 92 -17.77 9.46 -29.37
N ILE A 93 -18.10 10.74 -29.27
CA ILE A 93 -19.17 11.36 -30.07
C ILE A 93 -18.90 11.16 -31.56
N GLY A 94 -17.68 11.45 -32.03
CA GLY A 94 -17.31 11.25 -33.43
C GLY A 94 -17.42 9.81 -33.91
N PHE A 95 -17.18 8.81 -33.05
CA PHE A 95 -17.43 7.41 -33.39
C PHE A 95 -18.91 7.09 -33.49
N VAL A 96 -19.74 7.59 -32.55
CA VAL A 96 -21.20 7.40 -32.59
C VAL A 96 -21.77 8.02 -33.87
N ASP A 97 -21.41 9.26 -34.18
CA ASP A 97 -21.85 9.97 -35.39
C ASP A 97 -21.48 9.19 -36.66
N ARG A 98 -20.27 8.62 -36.70
CA ARG A 98 -19.80 7.82 -37.83
C ARG A 98 -20.56 6.51 -37.96
N VAL A 99 -20.86 5.83 -36.85
CA VAL A 99 -21.69 4.62 -36.86
C VAL A 99 -23.09 4.96 -37.37
N GLU A 100 -23.73 6.02 -36.87
CA GLU A 100 -25.04 6.45 -37.35
C GLU A 100 -25.05 6.77 -38.83
N GLN A 101 -24.02 7.45 -39.34
CA GLN A 101 -23.90 7.73 -40.77
C GLN A 101 -23.79 6.44 -41.60
N LEU A 102 -22.92 5.51 -41.18
CA LEU A 102 -22.75 4.23 -41.89
C LEU A 102 -24.01 3.38 -41.86
N THR A 103 -24.75 3.39 -40.74
CA THR A 103 -26.05 2.71 -40.64
C THR A 103 -27.06 3.32 -41.61
N ARG A 104 -27.19 4.64 -41.65
CA ARG A 104 -28.08 5.32 -42.61
C ARG A 104 -27.69 5.04 -44.06
N ASP A 105 -26.40 5.00 -44.37
CA ASP A 105 -25.92 4.68 -45.72
C ASP A 105 -26.25 3.23 -46.11
N ALA A 106 -26.15 2.28 -45.18
CA ALA A 106 -26.51 0.89 -45.40
C ALA A 106 -28.04 0.69 -45.57
N GLU A 107 -28.85 1.44 -44.82
CA GLU A 107 -30.31 1.40 -44.91
C GLU A 107 -30.85 2.12 -46.15
N GLY A 108 -30.25 3.27 -46.52
CA GLY A 108 -30.60 4.04 -47.71
C GLY A 108 -30.05 3.46 -49.01
N GLY A 109 -29.08 2.54 -48.92
CA GLY A 109 -28.50 1.82 -50.04
C GLY A 109 -29.34 0.60 -50.43
N VAL A 110 -29.89 0.61 -51.65
CA VAL A 110 -30.29 -0.62 -52.36
C VAL A 110 -29.18 -1.66 -52.22
N ALA A 111 -29.55 -2.89 -51.85
CA ALA A 111 -28.69 -4.05 -51.72
C ALA A 111 -27.54 -4.02 -52.74
N PRO A 112 -26.29 -4.36 -52.34
CA PRO A 112 -25.17 -4.33 -53.27
C PRO A 112 -25.53 -5.19 -54.47
N SER A 113 -25.77 -4.52 -55.61
CA SER A 113 -25.93 -5.20 -56.87
C SER A 113 -24.64 -5.97 -57.08
N SER A 114 -24.71 -7.29 -56.87
CA SER A 114 -23.65 -8.24 -57.13
C SER A 114 -23.22 -8.24 -58.61
N ALA A 115 -23.86 -7.42 -59.45
CA ALA A 115 -23.48 -7.18 -60.83
C ALA A 115 -22.28 -6.22 -61.03
N ASN A 116 -21.90 -5.38 -60.05
CA ASN A 116 -20.90 -4.32 -60.30
C ASN A 116 -19.47 -4.60 -59.81
N TRP A 117 -19.22 -5.71 -59.12
CA TRP A 117 -17.85 -6.03 -58.66
C TRP A 117 -16.98 -6.65 -59.78
N PHE A 118 -17.60 -7.35 -60.73
CA PHE A 118 -16.88 -7.97 -61.86
C PHE A 118 -16.48 -6.99 -62.97
N ALA A 119 -17.13 -5.83 -63.07
CA ALA A 119 -16.89 -4.87 -64.15
C ALA A 119 -15.61 -4.03 -63.96
N ARG A 120 -15.03 -3.99 -62.75
CA ARG A 120 -13.80 -3.23 -62.43
C ARG A 120 -12.53 -4.08 -62.41
N ALA A 121 -12.62 -5.38 -62.74
CA ALA A 121 -11.51 -6.33 -62.73
C ALA A 121 -10.99 -6.72 -64.13
N ARG A 122 -11.31 -5.94 -65.17
CA ARG A 122 -10.68 -5.98 -66.50
C ARG A 122 -10.17 -4.61 -66.86
#